data_AF-A0A4Z1HWK8-F1
#
_entry.id   AF-A0A4Z1HWK8-F1
#
_cell.length_a   1.000
_cell.length_b   1.000
_cell.length_c   1.000
_cell.angle_alpha   90.00
_cell.angle_beta   90.00
_cell.angle_gamma   90.00
#
_symmetry.space_group_name_H-M   'P 1'
#
loop_
_entity.id
_entity.type
_entity.pdbx_description
1 polymer ?
#
loop_
_entity_poly.entity_id
_entity_poly.type
_entity_poly.pdbx_seq_one_letter_code
_entity_poly.pdbx_strand_id
1 'polypeptide(L)'
;MNHIALRDTILPRGGGTNGKSPIFAPKGTTIYTNQYVLHRDEKVFGNDVESFNPDRWDSVNCKPTSWEYMPFGGGPRACVGQQKALVEAAYTVAKIAQVYKGLESRDDRDWEDEWKLTAKNVNGCKVNFCKLNLRTIYLLKSPGS
;
A
#
# COMPACT_ATOMS: atom_id res chain seq x y z
N MET A 1 13.50 0.53 -5.84
CA MET A 1 14.34 1.64 -6.34
C MET A 1 15.75 1.37 -5.90
N ASN A 2 16.69 1.30 -6.85
CA ASN A 2 18.06 0.93 -6.55
C ASN A 2 18.93 2.16 -6.78
N HIS A 3 19.85 2.40 -5.86
CA HIS A 3 20.88 3.44 -5.96
C HIS A 3 22.23 2.76 -5.98
N ILE A 4 23.20 3.36 -6.67
CA ILE A 4 24.59 2.87 -6.71
C ILE A 4 25.47 3.99 -6.20
N ALA A 5 26.36 3.68 -5.26
CA ALA A 5 27.36 4.61 -4.77
C ALA A 5 28.34 4.95 -5.91
N LEU A 6 28.29 6.17 -6.44
CA LEU A 6 29.16 6.60 -7.56
C LEU A 6 30.61 6.84 -7.13
N ARG A 7 30.83 6.98 -5.82
CA ARG A 7 32.12 7.13 -5.14
C ARG A 7 32.00 6.52 -3.76
N ASP A 8 33.13 6.27 -3.13
CA ASP A 8 33.17 5.88 -1.72
C ASP A 8 32.36 6.89 -0.90
N THR A 9 31.47 6.37 -0.08
CA THR A 9 30.56 7.18 0.72
C THR A 9 30.28 6.54 2.05
N ILE A 10 29.66 7.30 2.94
CA ILE A 10 29.28 6.86 4.27
C ILE A 10 27.80 7.15 4.43
N LEU A 11 27.01 6.10 4.68
CA LEU A 11 25.64 6.27 5.13
C LEU A 11 25.70 6.69 6.60
N PRO A 12 24.99 7.76 7.00
CA PRO A 12 25.13 8.34 8.33
C PRO A 12 24.61 7.42 9.44
N ARG A 13 23.73 6.46 9.12
CA ARG A 13 23.08 5.52 10.05
C ARG A 13 22.84 4.17 9.37
N GLY A 14 22.48 3.17 10.17
CA GLY A 14 22.15 1.79 9.76
C GLY A 14 23.10 0.73 10.31
N GLY A 15 24.28 1.14 10.79
CA GLY A 15 25.32 0.24 11.31
C GLY A 15 25.29 0.11 12.84
N GLY A 16 26.12 -0.80 13.35
CA GLY A 16 26.23 -1.07 14.79
C GLY A 16 25.04 -1.85 15.34
N THR A 17 25.11 -2.26 16.62
CA THR A 17 24.08 -3.09 17.28
C THR A 17 22.75 -2.36 17.48
N ASN A 18 22.76 -1.03 17.44
CA ASN A 18 21.58 -0.17 17.61
C ASN A 18 21.14 0.53 16.31
N GLY A 19 21.78 0.23 15.16
CA GLY A 19 21.47 0.84 13.87
C GLY A 19 21.80 2.33 13.73
N LYS A 20 22.51 2.94 14.70
CA LYS A 20 22.84 4.38 14.68
C LYS A 20 24.24 4.70 14.17
N SER A 21 25.11 3.71 14.04
CA SER A 21 26.48 3.93 13.56
C SER A 21 26.52 4.12 12.04
N PRO A 22 27.54 4.82 11.52
CA PRO A 22 27.72 4.98 10.09
C PRO A 22 28.04 3.64 9.41
N ILE A 23 27.68 3.52 8.13
CA ILE A 23 28.06 2.39 7.27
C ILE A 23 28.93 2.92 6.14
N PHE A 24 30.13 2.35 5.98
CA PHE A 24 30.95 2.60 4.80
C PHE A 24 30.36 1.87 3.58
N ALA A 25 30.11 2.61 2.51
CA ALA A 25 29.62 2.09 1.24
C ALA A 25 30.66 2.43 0.14
N PRO A 26 31.52 1.46 -0.23
CA PRO A 26 32.46 1.63 -1.33
C PRO A 26 31.77 2.02 -2.64
N LYS A 27 32.51 2.67 -3.55
CA LYS A 27 32.06 2.89 -4.93
C LYS A 27 31.58 1.58 -5.55
N GLY A 28 30.43 1.63 -6.21
CA GLY A 28 29.77 0.46 -6.81
C GLY A 28 28.81 -0.27 -5.87
N THR A 29 28.78 0.07 -4.58
CA THR A 29 27.80 -0.51 -3.64
C THR A 29 26.39 -0.20 -4.10
N THR A 30 25.57 -1.24 -4.25
CA THR A 30 24.14 -1.08 -4.57
C THR A 30 23.33 -0.99 -3.28
N ILE A 31 22.48 0.01 -3.21
CA ILE A 31 21.61 0.32 -2.08
C ILE A 31 20.16 0.14 -2.54
N TYR A 32 19.41 -0.66 -1.79
CA TYR A 32 18.02 -0.96 -2.06
C TYR A 32 17.15 -0.41 -0.93
N THR A 33 16.03 0.22 -1.29
CA THR A 33 14.95 0.47 -0.34
C THR A 33 14.04 -0.75 -0.31
N ASN A 34 13.90 -1.38 0.86
CA ASN A 34 12.99 -2.49 1.06
C ASN A 34 11.65 -1.99 1.62
N GLN A 35 10.69 -1.74 0.73
CA GLN A 35 9.34 -1.28 1.12
C GLN A 35 8.58 -2.35 1.90
N TYR A 36 8.82 -3.64 1.63
CA TYR A 36 8.13 -4.73 2.32
C TYR A 36 8.40 -4.70 3.82
N VAL A 37 9.68 -4.61 4.21
CA VAL A 37 10.09 -4.51 5.61
C VAL A 37 9.67 -3.17 6.21
N LEU A 38 9.84 -2.07 5.46
CA LEU A 38 9.49 -0.73 5.94
C LEU A 38 8.00 -0.62 6.30
N HIS A 39 7.11 -1.12 5.44
CA HIS A 39 5.65 -1.08 5.66
C HIS A 39 5.16 -2.14 6.66
N ARG A 40 6.07 -2.94 7.23
CA ARG A 40 5.82 -3.96 8.25
C ARG A 40 6.49 -3.65 9.58
N ASP A 41 7.01 -2.44 9.77
CA ASP A 41 7.56 -2.04 11.06
C ASP A 41 6.44 -1.83 12.08
N GLU A 42 6.29 -2.78 13.01
CA GLU A 42 5.32 -2.72 14.11
C GLU A 42 5.46 -1.45 14.97
N LYS A 43 6.65 -0.84 15.03
CA LYS A 43 6.85 0.43 15.76
C LYS A 43 6.12 1.61 15.12
N VAL A 44 5.87 1.52 13.81
CA VAL A 44 5.16 2.55 13.03
C VAL A 44 3.70 2.17 12.87
N PHE A 45 3.43 0.92 12.52
CA PHE A 45 2.11 0.47 12.10
C PHE A 45 1.32 -0.27 13.18
N GLY A 46 1.93 -0.61 14.32
CA GLY A 46 1.29 -1.37 15.40
C GLY A 46 1.42 -2.89 15.22
N ASN A 47 0.99 -3.64 16.24
CA ASN A 47 1.20 -5.09 16.31
C ASN A 47 0.32 -5.90 15.33
N ASP A 48 -0.73 -5.29 14.81
CA ASP A 48 -1.63 -5.91 13.82
C ASP A 48 -1.16 -5.62 12.36
N VAL A 49 0.12 -5.30 12.14
CA VAL A 49 0.65 -4.87 10.84
C VAL A 49 0.46 -5.90 9.71
N GLU A 50 0.41 -7.19 10.04
CA GLU A 50 0.12 -8.25 9.07
C GLU A 50 -1.40 -8.40 8.77
N SER A 51 -2.26 -7.68 9.49
CA SER A 51 -3.71 -7.67 9.27
C SER A 51 -4.12 -6.53 8.37
N PHE A 52 -5.05 -6.82 7.43
CA PHE A 52 -5.69 -5.79 6.63
C PHE A 52 -6.68 -4.99 7.49
N ASN A 53 -6.26 -3.82 7.95
CA ASN A 53 -7.02 -2.91 8.79
C ASN A 53 -7.14 -1.52 8.12
N PRO A 54 -8.25 -1.23 7.41
CA PRO A 54 -8.47 0.08 6.80
C PRO A 54 -8.51 1.24 7.80
N ASP A 55 -8.98 1.00 9.02
CA ASP A 55 -9.15 2.02 10.06
C ASP A 55 -7.81 2.43 10.69
N ARG A 56 -6.71 1.73 10.36
CA ARG A 56 -5.34 2.08 10.80
C ARG A 56 -5.00 3.54 10.49
N TRP A 57 -5.47 4.03 9.36
CA TRP A 57 -5.16 5.37 8.85
C TRP A 57 -5.96 6.48 9.51
N ASP A 58 -6.87 6.15 10.42
CA ASP A 58 -7.52 7.15 11.25
C ASP A 58 -6.49 7.85 12.11
N SER A 59 -6.55 9.18 12.06
CA SER A 59 -5.48 10.12 12.46
C SER A 59 -5.01 10.02 13.92
N VAL A 60 -5.62 9.15 14.72
CA VAL A 60 -5.31 8.89 16.13
C VAL A 60 -4.25 7.79 16.29
N ASN A 61 -4.26 6.76 15.43
CA ASN A 61 -3.53 5.51 15.70
C ASN A 61 -2.27 5.33 14.84
N CYS A 62 -2.24 5.85 13.61
CA CYS A 62 -1.07 5.72 12.73
C CYS A 62 -0.92 6.94 11.82
N LYS A 63 0.18 7.66 11.99
CA LYS A 63 0.56 8.82 11.14
C LYS A 63 2.03 8.69 10.73
N PRO A 64 2.34 7.77 9.80
CA PRO A 64 3.70 7.58 9.36
C PRO A 64 4.19 8.83 8.64
N THR A 65 5.46 9.17 8.84
CA THR A 65 6.15 10.18 8.05
C THR A 65 6.30 9.72 6.60
N SER A 66 6.64 10.65 5.71
CA SER A 66 6.85 10.35 4.29
C SER A 66 7.96 9.32 4.01
N TRP A 67 8.86 9.08 4.97
CA TRP A 67 9.94 8.09 4.86
C TRP A 67 9.61 6.76 5.55
N GLU A 68 8.54 6.70 6.34
CA GLU A 68 8.02 5.48 6.96
C GLU A 68 6.94 4.84 6.09
N TYR A 69 6.22 5.63 5.28
CA TYR A 69 5.24 5.12 4.31
C TYR A 69 5.53 5.62 2.89
N MET A 70 6.29 4.81 2.15
CA MET A 70 6.68 5.08 0.75
C MET A 70 6.07 4.14 -0.31
N PRO A 71 4.73 4.03 -0.47
CA PRO A 71 4.11 3.15 -1.48
C PRO A 71 4.42 3.57 -2.93
N PHE A 72 4.72 4.85 -3.15
CA PHE A 72 5.06 5.42 -4.46
C PHE A 72 6.53 5.86 -4.55
N GLY A 73 7.35 5.41 -3.60
CA GLY A 73 8.73 5.85 -3.45
C GLY A 73 8.87 7.23 -2.80
N GLY A 74 10.03 7.85 -2.94
CA GLY A 74 10.35 9.13 -2.30
C GLY A 74 11.46 9.90 -3.02
N GLY A 75 11.57 11.19 -2.71
CA GLY A 75 12.56 12.09 -3.31
C GLY A 75 12.33 12.36 -4.81
N PRO A 76 13.37 12.79 -5.55
CA PRO A 76 13.25 13.22 -6.95
C PRO A 76 12.80 12.12 -7.94
N ARG A 77 12.85 10.84 -7.53
CA ARG A 77 12.41 9.69 -8.33
C ARG A 77 11.11 9.06 -7.83
N ALA A 78 10.34 9.78 -7.01
CA ALA A 78 9.00 9.36 -6.62
C ALA A 78 8.09 9.20 -7.85
N CYS A 79 7.09 8.32 -7.75
CA CYS A 79 6.17 8.05 -8.85
C CYS A 79 5.39 9.31 -9.25
N VAL A 80 5.62 9.80 -10.47
CA VAL A 80 4.87 10.93 -11.05
C VAL A 80 3.36 10.63 -11.17
N GLY A 81 2.98 9.35 -11.24
CA GLY A 81 1.61 8.89 -11.34
C GLY A 81 0.87 8.74 -10.01
N GLN A 82 1.48 9.07 -8.87
CA GLN A 82 0.90 8.84 -7.54
C GLN A 82 -0.52 9.42 -7.40
N GLN A 83 -0.72 10.68 -7.79
CA GLN A 83 -2.04 11.32 -7.64
C GLN A 83 -3.09 10.66 -8.55
N LYS A 84 -2.72 10.33 -9.79
CA LYS A 84 -3.60 9.60 -10.71
C LYS A 84 -3.99 8.24 -10.16
N ALA A 85 -3.03 7.47 -9.67
CA ALA A 85 -3.27 6.14 -9.12
C ALA A 85 -4.22 6.17 -7.90
N LEU A 86 -4.03 7.14 -7.00
CA LEU A 86 -4.90 7.30 -5.83
C LEU A 86 -6.34 7.69 -6.23
N VAL A 87 -6.49 8.60 -7.18
CA VAL A 87 -7.81 9.01 -7.69
C VAL A 87 -8.52 7.85 -8.40
N GLU A 88 -7.83 7.12 -9.26
CA GLU A 88 -8.39 5.96 -9.98
C GLU A 88 -8.79 4.83 -9.02
N ALA A 89 -7.96 4.56 -8.00
CA ALA A 89 -8.26 3.56 -6.98
C ALA A 89 -9.49 3.96 -6.15
N ALA A 90 -9.52 5.20 -5.64
CA ALA A 90 -10.64 5.71 -4.86
C ALA A 90 -11.95 5.71 -5.67
N TYR A 91 -11.89 6.17 -6.92
CA TYR A 91 -13.04 6.14 -7.83
C TYR A 91 -13.53 4.71 -8.06
N THR A 92 -12.62 3.78 -8.35
CA THR A 92 -12.96 2.37 -8.63
C THR A 92 -13.64 1.73 -7.42
N VAL A 93 -13.08 1.89 -6.22
CA VAL A 93 -13.66 1.37 -4.96
C VAL A 93 -15.04 1.97 -4.71
N ALA A 94 -15.19 3.30 -4.85
CA ALA A 94 -16.47 3.96 -4.67
C ALA A 94 -17.52 3.48 -5.69
N LYS A 95 -17.13 3.29 -6.96
CA LYS A 95 -18.03 2.76 -8.00
C LYS A 95 -18.46 1.33 -7.71
N ILE A 96 -17.55 0.48 -7.24
CA ILE A 96 -17.88 -0.89 -6.83
C ILE A 96 -18.93 -0.86 -5.71
N ALA A 97 -18.70 -0.06 -4.66
CA ALA A 97 -19.61 0.07 -3.52
C ALA A 97 -21.00 0.64 -3.90
N GLN A 98 -21.06 1.51 -4.91
CA GLN A 98 -22.33 2.09 -5.39
C GLN A 98 -23.15 1.16 -6.29
N VAL A 99 -22.50 0.24 -7.01
CA VAL A 99 -23.15 -0.59 -8.05
C VAL A 99 -23.49 -1.98 -7.53
N TYR A 100 -22.70 -2.50 -6.60
CA TYR A 100 -22.82 -3.85 -6.08
C TYR A 100 -23.19 -3.85 -4.60
N LYS A 101 -24.09 -4.75 -4.23
CA LYS A 101 -24.57 -4.97 -2.86
C LYS A 101 -23.57 -5.80 -2.06
N GLY A 102 -22.81 -6.64 -2.74
CA GLY A 102 -21.86 -7.54 -2.10
C GLY A 102 -20.81 -8.05 -3.07
N LEU A 103 -19.71 -8.51 -2.50
CA LEU A 103 -18.58 -9.14 -3.15
C LEU A 103 -18.34 -10.49 -2.46
N GLU A 104 -18.16 -11.55 -3.23
CA GLU A 104 -17.86 -12.88 -2.72
C GLU A 104 -16.57 -13.41 -3.35
N SER A 105 -15.68 -13.98 -2.54
CA SER A 105 -14.53 -14.71 -3.08
C SER A 105 -15.02 -15.93 -3.87
N ARG A 106 -14.42 -16.16 -5.03
CA ARG A 106 -14.57 -17.36 -5.85
C ARG A 106 -13.24 -18.09 -6.01
N ASP A 107 -12.33 -17.82 -5.08
CA ASP A 107 -11.09 -18.55 -4.88
C ASP A 107 -11.10 -19.11 -3.45
N ASP A 108 -10.91 -20.42 -3.35
CA ASP A 108 -10.85 -21.21 -2.11
C ASP A 108 -9.40 -21.52 -1.68
N ARG A 109 -8.43 -21.15 -2.52
CA ARG A 109 -7.01 -21.34 -2.26
C ARG A 109 -6.47 -20.24 -1.36
N ASP A 110 -5.44 -20.58 -0.61
CA ASP A 110 -4.70 -19.63 0.20
C ASP A 110 -3.97 -18.59 -0.64
N TRP A 111 -3.56 -17.51 0.01
CA TRP A 111 -2.72 -16.50 -0.61
C TRP A 111 -1.32 -17.05 -0.88
N GLU A 112 -0.88 -16.93 -2.13
CA GLU A 112 0.50 -17.23 -2.55
C GLU A 112 1.10 -15.98 -3.19
N ASP A 113 2.22 -15.50 -2.65
CA ASP A 113 2.82 -14.23 -3.04
C ASP A 113 3.65 -14.34 -4.33
N GLU A 114 3.39 -13.43 -5.26
CA GLU A 114 4.27 -13.14 -6.38
C GLU A 114 4.82 -11.72 -6.25
N TRP A 115 6.12 -11.60 -6.00
CA TRP A 115 6.82 -10.33 -5.95
C TRP A 115 7.22 -9.86 -7.35
N LYS A 116 6.51 -8.84 -7.85
CA LYS A 116 6.95 -8.03 -9.01
C LYS A 116 7.28 -6.62 -8.54
N LEU A 117 6.92 -5.61 -9.34
CA LEU A 117 6.94 -4.22 -8.89
C LEU A 117 5.99 -4.01 -7.69
N THR A 118 4.89 -4.76 -7.65
CA THR A 118 3.94 -4.85 -6.52
C THR A 118 3.72 -6.32 -6.18
N ALA A 119 3.41 -6.62 -4.92
CA ALA A 119 2.95 -7.95 -4.52
C ALA A 119 1.56 -8.22 -5.12
N LYS A 120 1.35 -9.43 -5.62
CA LYS A 120 0.03 -9.92 -6.03
C LYS A 120 -0.10 -11.41 -5.73
N ASN A 121 -1.32 -11.91 -5.68
CA ASN A 121 -1.55 -13.34 -5.63
C ASN A 121 -1.16 -13.94 -7.00
N VAL A 122 -0.39 -15.04 -7.00
CA VAL A 122 -0.09 -15.82 -8.22
C VAL A 122 -1.37 -16.22 -8.96
N ASN A 123 -2.45 -16.45 -8.20
CA ASN A 123 -3.73 -16.95 -8.67
C ASN A 123 -4.69 -15.87 -9.17
N GLY A 124 -4.34 -14.60 -9.01
CA GLY A 124 -5.23 -13.46 -9.26
C GLY A 124 -6.27 -13.28 -8.15
N CYS A 125 -7.37 -12.58 -8.47
CA CYS A 125 -8.47 -12.33 -7.55
C CYS A 125 -9.79 -12.69 -8.23
N LYS A 126 -10.28 -13.92 -7.97
CA LYS A 126 -11.56 -14.39 -8.51
C LYS A 126 -12.67 -13.97 -7.55
N VAL A 127 -13.58 -13.15 -8.04
CA VAL A 127 -14.69 -12.61 -7.24
C VAL A 127 -15.99 -12.64 -8.02
N ASN A 128 -17.09 -12.81 -7.30
CA ASN A 128 -18.43 -12.59 -7.82
C ASN A 128 -18.98 -11.27 -7.27
N PHE A 129 -19.59 -10.47 -8.15
CA PHE A 129 -20.24 -9.21 -7.78
C PHE A 129 -21.75 -9.36 -7.77
N CYS A 130 -22.37 -9.14 -6.61
CA CYS A 130 -23.81 -9.19 -6.45
C CYS A 130 -24.39 -7.79 -6.72
N LYS A 131 -25.09 -7.60 -7.84
CA LYS A 131 -25.60 -6.28 -8.26
C LYS A 131 -26.70 -5.74 -7.34
N LEU A 132 -26.69 -4.43 -7.08
CA LEU A 132 -27.81 -3.74 -6.46
C LEU A 132 -29.01 -3.77 -7.41
N ASN A 133 -30.19 -4.20 -6.93
CA ASN A 133 -31.43 -4.04 -7.68
C ASN A 133 -31.78 -2.54 -7.70
N LEU A 134 -31.42 -1.84 -8.78
CA LEU A 134 -31.58 -0.40 -8.96
C LEU A 134 -33.05 0.09 -8.97
N ARG A 135 -34.04 -0.82 -8.92
CA ARG A 135 -35.47 -0.44 -8.81
C ARG A 135 -35.87 0.11 -7.44
N THR A 136 -35.10 -0.12 -6.38
CA THR A 136 -35.50 0.31 -5.02
C THR A 136 -35.04 1.73 -4.68
N ILE A 137 -33.99 2.27 -5.32
CA ILE A 137 -33.42 3.58 -4.94
C ILE A 137 -34.26 4.75 -5.48
N TYR A 138 -34.95 4.58 -6.62
CA TYR A 138 -35.85 5.61 -7.16
C TYR A 138 -37.25 5.63 -6.52
N LEU A 139 -37.60 4.68 -5.65
CA LEU A 139 -38.90 4.63 -4.97
C LEU A 139 -38.90 5.26 -3.57
N LEU A 140 -37.76 5.78 -3.09
CA LEU A 140 -37.69 6.52 -1.81
C LEU A 140 -37.75 8.05 -1.99
N LYS A 141 -38.09 8.55 -3.18
CA LYS A 141 -38.57 9.91 -3.39
C LYS A 141 -39.96 9.87 -4.03
N SER A 142 -40.99 9.67 -3.21
CA SER A 142 -42.33 10.16 -3.56
C SER A 142 -42.51 11.59 -3.01
N PRO A 143 -43.21 12.46 -3.77
CA PRO A 143 -43.40 13.87 -3.46
C PRO A 143 -44.56 14.08 -2.46
N GLY A 144 -44.39 15.05 -1.56
CA GLY A 144 -45.50 15.76 -0.92
C GLY A 144 -46.06 15.17 0.37
N SER A 145 -45.72 15.84 1.48
CA SER A 145 -46.68 16.40 2.43
C SER A 145 -46.02 17.56 3.16
#